data_AF-A0A2E1IXS7-F1
#
_entry.id   AF-A0A2E1IXS7-F1
#
_cell.length_a   1.000
_cell.length_b   1.000
_cell.length_c   1.000
_cell.angle_alpha   90.00
_cell.angle_beta   90.00
_cell.angle_gamma   90.00
#
_symmetry.space_group_name_H-M   'P 1'
#
loop_
_entity.id
_entity.type
_entity.pdbx_description
1 polymer ?
#
loop_
_entity_poly.entity_id
_entity_poly.type
_entity_poly.pdbx_seq_one_letter_code
_entity_poly.pdbx_strand_id
1 'polypeptide(L)' 'MQLNWKIPAIALMVLIAGCSKDKEIMSDELKIEDLEVGEGAEVKQYDIVNVNYTGSLTNGNVFDSSLNPGRSPFR' A
#
# COMPACT_ATOMS: atom_id res chain seq x y z
N MET A 1 43.32 -41.51 -3.37
CA MET A 1 42.87 -40.15 -3.00
C MET A 1 41.53 -39.90 -3.69
N GLN A 2 40.42 -40.06 -2.96
CA GLN A 2 39.07 -39.80 -3.49
C GLN A 2 38.72 -38.34 -3.14
N LEU A 3 38.94 -37.42 -4.09
CA LEU A 3 38.61 -36.00 -3.88
C LEU A 3 37.08 -35.86 -4.02
N ASN A 4 36.42 -35.49 -2.93
CA ASN A 4 34.96 -35.52 -2.82
C ASN A 4 34.34 -34.35 -3.61
N TRP A 5 33.92 -34.59 -4.85
CA TRP A 5 33.34 -33.63 -5.80
C TRP A 5 32.03 -32.94 -5.32
N LYS A 6 31.52 -33.28 -4.13
CA LYS A 6 30.30 -32.67 -3.60
C LYS A 6 30.50 -31.26 -3.01
N ILE A 7 31.75 -30.83 -2.79
CA ILE A 7 32.05 -29.57 -2.11
C ILE A 7 31.95 -28.32 -3.03
N PRO A 8 32.35 -28.31 -4.32
CA PRO A 8 32.22 -27.10 -5.14
C PRO A 8 30.80 -26.82 -5.62
N ALA A 9 29.90 -27.81 -5.64
CA ALA A 9 28.52 -27.63 -6.10
C ALA A 9 27.66 -26.82 -5.11
N ILE A 10 27.96 -26.88 -3.81
CA ILE A 10 27.18 -26.20 -2.76
C ILE A 10 27.51 -24.70 -2.71
N ALA A 11 28.75 -24.31 -3.00
CA ALA A 11 29.17 -22.90 -3.00
C ALA A 11 28.58 -22.10 -4.19
N LEU A 12 28.26 -22.75 -5.30
CA LEU A 12 27.67 -22.10 -6.48
C LEU A 12 26.17 -21.79 -6.31
N MET A 13 25.48 -22.50 -5.42
CA MET A 13 24.01 -22.39 -5.25
C MET A 13 23.59 -21.28 -4.27
N VAL A 14 24.51 -20.72 -3.47
CA VAL A 14 24.21 -19.68 -2.46
C VAL A 14 24.16 -18.26 -3.06
N LEU A 15 24.70 -18.05 -4.26
CA LEU A 15 24.79 -16.71 -4.89
C LEU A 15 23.50 -16.19 -5.53
N ILE A 16 22.46 -17.02 -5.66
CA ILE A 16 21.19 -16.67 -6.33
C ILE A 16 20.05 -16.32 -5.37
N ALA A 17 20.27 -16.34 -4.05
CA ALA A 17 19.30 -15.89 -3.05
C ALA A 17 19.39 -14.38 -2.74
N GLY A 18 19.88 -13.58 -3.70
CA GLY A 18 19.79 -12.13 -3.63
C GLY A 18 18.33 -11.71 -3.75
N CYS A 19 17.71 -11.35 -2.62
CA CYS A 19 16.36 -10.80 -2.58
C CYS A 19 16.35 -9.46 -3.35
N SER A 20 16.01 -9.50 -4.64
CA SER A 20 15.61 -8.29 -5.36
C SER A 20 14.33 -7.78 -4.72
N LYS A 21 14.42 -6.67 -3.99
CA LYS A 21 13.25 -5.86 -3.68
C LYS A 21 12.84 -5.20 -4.99
N ASP A 22 11.88 -5.81 -5.67
CA ASP A 22 11.25 -5.19 -6.83
C ASP A 22 10.69 -3.84 -6.36
N LYS A 23 11.25 -2.76 -6.91
CA LYS A 23 10.74 -1.42 -6.67
C LYS A 23 9.45 -1.31 -7.47
N GLU A 24 8.31 -1.46 -6.81
CA GLU A 24 7.04 -1.07 -7.40
C GLU A 24 7.11 0.42 -7.73
N ILE A 25 7.15 0.72 -9.03
CA ILE A 25 7.04 2.10 -9.52
C ILE A 25 5.56 2.44 -9.42
N MET A 26 5.19 3.05 -8.30
CA MET A 26 3.90 3.71 -8.19
C MET A 26 3.89 4.90 -9.16
N SER A 27 2.91 4.94 -10.07
CA SER A 27 2.65 6.13 -10.87
C SER A 27 2.33 7.29 -9.92
N ASP A 28 2.82 8.50 -10.22
CA ASP A 28 2.48 9.71 -9.45
C ASP A 28 1.02 10.15 -9.64
N GLU A 29 0.24 9.41 -10.42
CA GLU A 29 -1.18 9.65 -10.67
C GLU A 29 -2.04 9.18 -9.50
N LEU A 30 -2.96 10.06 -9.07
CA LEU A 30 -4.00 9.72 -8.11
C LEU A 30 -5.01 8.78 -8.77
N LYS A 31 -5.19 7.60 -8.18
CA LYS A 31 -6.25 6.65 -8.55
C LYS A 31 -7.47 6.89 -7.67
N ILE A 32 -8.64 7.00 -8.29
CA ILE A 32 -9.92 7.24 -7.63
C ILE A 32 -10.90 6.15 -8.08
N GLU A 33 -11.66 5.61 -7.14
CA GLU A 33 -12.73 4.63 -7.38
C GLU A 33 -13.98 5.07 -6.63
N ASP A 34 -15.11 5.12 -7.33
CA ASP A 34 -16.42 5.34 -6.71
C ASP A 34 -16.97 4.01 -6.21
N LEU A 35 -16.99 3.81 -4.89
CA LEU A 35 -17.63 2.65 -4.26
C LEU A 35 -19.16 2.76 -4.26
N GLU A 36 -19.66 4.00 -4.14
CA GLU A 36 -21.06 4.36 -4.20
C GLU A 36 -21.18 5.77 -4.80
N VAL A 37 -21.93 5.91 -5.88
CA VAL A 37 -22.13 7.20 -6.56
C VAL A 37 -23.29 7.94 -5.89
N GLY A 38 -23.00 9.12 -5.33
CA GLY A 38 -24.03 9.97 -4.72
C GLY A 38 -24.94 10.62 -5.76
N GLU A 39 -26.19 10.86 -5.39
CA GLU A 39 -27.19 11.57 -6.24
C GLU A 39 -27.28 13.08 -5.93
N GLY A 40 -26.44 13.56 -5.01
CA GLY A 40 -26.42 14.95 -4.56
C GLY A 40 -25.73 15.90 -5.56
N ALA A 41 -25.74 17.20 -5.22
CA ALA A 41 -24.98 18.18 -5.98
C ALA A 41 -23.47 17.94 -5.83
N GLU A 42 -22.75 18.04 -6.95
CA GLU A 42 -21.29 17.95 -6.96
C GLU A 42 -20.67 19.11 -6.18
N VAL A 43 -19.66 18.77 -5.37
CA VAL A 43 -18.90 19.72 -4.55
C VAL A 43 -18.02 20.59 -5.45
N LYS A 44 -18.00 21.90 -5.19
CA LYS A 44 -17.22 22.88 -5.95
C LYS A 44 -16.07 23.44 -5.11
N GLN A 45 -15.15 24.11 -5.80
CA GLN A 45 -14.07 24.83 -5.14
C GLN A 45 -14.64 25.82 -4.10
N TYR A 46 -14.06 25.79 -2.90
CA TYR A 46 -14.46 26.57 -1.72
C TYR A 46 -15.71 26.10 -0.96
N ASP A 47 -16.37 25.02 -1.39
CA ASP A 47 -17.43 24.43 -0.59
C ASP A 47 -16.87 23.82 0.70
N ILE A 48 -17.66 23.90 1.78
CA ILE A 48 -17.35 23.24 3.04
C ILE A 48 -18.05 21.90 3.06
N VAL A 49 -17.28 20.83 3.14
CA VAL A 49 -17.78 19.44 3.21
C VAL A 49 -17.69 18.92 4.63
N ASN A 50 -18.57 17.97 4.98
CA ASN A 50 -18.37 17.11 6.15
C ASN A 50 -18.16 15.69 5.63
N VAL A 51 -17.06 15.04 6.01
CA VAL A 51 -16.68 13.72 5.49
C VAL A 51 -16.39 12.73 6.60
N ASN A 52 -16.83 11.49 6.40
CA ASN A 52 -16.22 10.36 7.08
C ASN A 52 -15.10 9.80 6.18
N TYR A 53 -13.94 9.57 6.77
CA TYR A 53 -12.77 9.00 6.12
C TYR A 53 -12.07 7.97 7.01
N THR A 54 -11.33 7.09 6.36
CA THR A 54 -10.34 6.19 6.95
C THR A 54 -9.09 6.22 6.08
N GLY A 55 -7.94 6.58 6.66
CA GLY A 55 -6.64 6.56 6.00
C GLY A 55 -5.87 5.29 6.35
N SER A 56 -5.45 4.53 5.34
CA SER A 56 -4.67 3.30 5.49
C SER A 56 -3.43 3.28 4.60
N LEU A 57 -2.38 2.60 5.08
CA LEU A 57 -1.22 2.23 4.28
C LEU A 57 -1.57 1.07 3.33
N THR A 58 -0.72 0.80 2.34
CA THR A 58 -0.94 -0.28 1.35
C THR A 58 -0.95 -1.68 1.96
N ASN A 59 -0.40 -1.85 3.16
CA ASN A 59 -0.46 -3.09 3.93
C ASN A 59 -1.74 -3.23 4.79
N GLY A 60 -2.68 -2.29 4.67
CA GLY A 60 -3.95 -2.29 5.43
C GLY A 60 -3.88 -1.65 6.81
N ASN A 61 -2.70 -1.23 7.29
CA ASN A 61 -2.60 -0.55 8.58
C ASN A 61 -3.29 0.82 8.51
N VAL A 62 -4.35 0.99 9.30
CA VAL A 62 -5.05 2.27 9.46
C VAL A 62 -4.20 3.20 10.33
N PHE A 63 -3.92 4.41 9.85
CA PHE A 63 -3.17 5.42 10.61
C PHE A 63 -4.09 6.53 11.16
N ASP A 64 -5.26 6.75 10.57
CA ASP A 64 -6.30 7.65 11.10
C ASP A 64 -7.69 7.26 10.58
N SER A 65 -8.73 7.55 11.36
CA SER A 65 -10.12 7.40 10.93
C SER A 65 -11.05 8.29 11.75
N SER A 66 -11.96 8.97 11.06
CA SER A 66 -13.08 9.71 11.66
C SER A 66 -14.13 8.80 12.33
N LEU A 67 -14.13 7.50 12.02
CA LEU A 67 -15.06 6.52 12.56
C LEU A 67 -14.59 5.92 13.89
N ASN A 68 -13.41 6.31 14.38
CA ASN A 68 -12.89 5.86 15.66
C ASN A 68 -13.74 6.40 16.83
N PRO A 69 -13.84 5.67 17.96
CA PRO A 69 -14.60 6.12 19.12
C PRO A 69 -14.18 7.50 19.60
N GLY A 70 -15.16 8.37 19.85
CA GLY A 70 -14.92 9.74 20.33
C GLY A 70 -14.51 10.75 19.25
N ARG A 71 -14.53 10.37 17.97
CA ARG A 71 -14.32 11.28 16.84
C ARG A 71 -15.66 11.69 16.23
N SER A 72 -15.64 12.80 15.50
CA SER A 72 -16.73 13.27 14.66
C SER A 72 -16.30 13.27 13.20
N PRO A 73 -17.24 13.35 12.23
CA PRO A 73 -16.90 13.63 10.84
C PRO A 73 -15.97 14.85 10.73
N PHE A 74 -15.06 14.82 9.78
CA PHE A 74 -14.14 15.92 9.53
C PHE A 74 -14.81 17.01 8.73
N ARG A 75 -14.50 18.26 9.06
CA ARG A 75 -15.03 19.47 8.44
C ARG A 75 -13.91 20.45 8.17
#